data_AF-A0A061SF56-F1
#
_entry.id   AF-A0A061SF56-F1
#
_cell.length_a   1.000
_cell.length_b   1.000
_cell.length_c   1.000
_cell.angle_alpha   90.00
_cell.angle_beta   90.00
_cell.angle_gamma   90.00
#
_symmetry.space_group_name_H-M   'P 1'
#
loop_
_entity.id
_entity.type
_entity.pdbx_description
1 polymer ?
#
loop_
_entity_poly.entity_id
_entity_poly.type
_entity_poly.pdbx_seq_one_letter_code
_entity_poly.pdbx_strand_id
1 'polypeptide(L)'
;MGNCNRKTSAASQKQEGETVSGGQRESATQRNSDFNPFLTSAQKKDLVDSIQEFKSITRDSTYGVVRFVLVSAELPPTSTKVHATVSIGLQSFLSSAENGKNPQWNQGHNFVLQRRGGGTTAHIAIYERGNLKRNLLCYTTVDLKRYFEEASEGVTRPMDESLPLNDPVHQSRQV
;
A
#
# COMPACT_ATOMS: atom_id res chain seq x y z
N MET A 1 5.83 40.31 -32.05
CA MET A 1 4.57 40.74 -32.70
C MET A 1 4.03 39.55 -33.47
N GLY A 2 2.78 39.15 -33.21
CA GLY A 2 2.14 37.99 -33.86
C GLY A 2 1.02 37.41 -33.01
N ASN A 3 -0.02 38.22 -32.80
CA ASN A 3 -1.27 37.86 -32.13
C ASN A 3 -2.14 37.02 -33.07
N CYS A 4 -2.72 35.92 -32.58
CA CYS A 4 -3.89 35.29 -33.21
C CYS A 4 -4.92 34.93 -32.13
N ASN A 5 -5.83 35.88 -31.89
CA ASN A 5 -7.11 35.67 -31.22
C ASN A 5 -8.13 35.17 -32.24
N ARG A 6 -8.94 34.16 -31.88
CA ARG A 6 -10.30 34.00 -32.42
C ARG A 6 -11.23 33.44 -31.35
N LYS A 7 -12.11 34.31 -30.86
CA LYS A 7 -13.38 33.95 -30.23
C LYS A 7 -14.36 33.52 -31.33
N THR A 8 -15.24 32.56 -31.02
CA THR A 8 -16.68 32.61 -31.33
C THR A 8 -17.43 31.60 -30.47
N SER A 9 -18.64 32.01 -30.12
CA SER A 9 -19.56 31.50 -29.11
C SER A 9 -20.64 30.57 -29.64
N ALA A 10 -21.15 29.72 -28.74
CA ALA A 10 -22.53 29.25 -28.54
C ALA A 10 -23.30 28.56 -29.68
N ALA A 11 -23.74 27.32 -29.42
CA ALA A 11 -25.09 26.86 -29.75
C ALA A 11 -25.51 25.71 -28.80
N SER A 12 -26.70 25.87 -28.25
CA SER A 12 -27.43 24.93 -27.39
C SER A 12 -28.41 24.15 -28.26
N GLN A 13 -28.54 22.83 -28.10
CA GLN A 13 -29.69 22.08 -28.58
C GLN A 13 -29.97 20.84 -27.71
N LYS A 14 -31.21 20.80 -27.19
CA LYS A 14 -31.90 19.70 -26.51
C LYS A 14 -32.46 18.70 -27.53
N GLN A 15 -32.48 17.41 -27.16
CA GLN A 15 -33.49 16.37 -27.45
C GLN A 15 -33.06 15.12 -26.63
N GLU A 16 -33.76 14.68 -25.57
CA GLU A 16 -34.93 13.76 -25.57
C GLU A 16 -34.83 12.68 -26.67
N GLY A 17 -34.82 11.37 -26.43
CA GLY A 17 -34.87 10.50 -25.27
C GLY A 17 -35.05 9.08 -25.82
N GLU A 18 -34.42 8.05 -25.25
CA GLU A 18 -34.88 6.67 -25.45
C GLU A 18 -34.35 5.75 -24.35
N THR A 19 -35.31 5.26 -23.55
CA THR A 19 -35.11 4.33 -22.45
C THR A 19 -35.08 2.93 -23.03
N VAL A 20 -33.90 2.30 -23.10
CA VAL A 20 -33.79 0.86 -23.39
C VAL A 20 -33.79 0.10 -22.06
N SER A 21 -34.93 -0.52 -21.77
CA SER A 21 -35.14 -1.51 -20.74
C SER A 21 -34.49 -2.85 -21.11
N GLY A 22 -33.96 -3.56 -20.12
CA GLY A 22 -33.90 -5.02 -20.15
C GLY A 22 -32.55 -5.63 -20.50
N GLY A 23 -31.63 -5.62 -19.54
CA GLY A 23 -30.45 -6.50 -19.55
C GLY A 23 -30.09 -6.84 -18.11
N GLN A 24 -30.36 -8.08 -17.69
CA GLN A 24 -29.96 -8.61 -16.39
C GLN A 24 -28.47 -8.35 -16.17
N ARG A 25 -28.15 -7.40 -15.28
CA ARG A 25 -26.80 -7.28 -14.71
C ARG A 25 -26.63 -8.42 -13.72
N GLU A 26 -26.28 -9.59 -14.24
CA GLU A 26 -25.64 -10.62 -13.43
C GLU A 26 -24.34 -10.03 -12.88
N SER A 27 -24.30 -9.92 -11.56
CA SER A 27 -23.20 -9.39 -10.78
C SER A 27 -21.89 -10.07 -11.16
N ALA A 28 -20.96 -9.32 -11.76
CA ALA A 28 -19.58 -9.73 -12.04
C ALA A 28 -18.76 -10.12 -10.79
N THR A 29 -19.39 -10.12 -9.60
CA THR A 29 -18.81 -10.48 -8.32
C THR A 29 -18.70 -12.00 -8.11
N GLN A 30 -19.45 -12.81 -8.86
CA GLN A 30 -19.52 -14.26 -8.61
C GLN A 30 -18.43 -15.10 -9.28
N ARG A 31 -17.61 -14.52 -10.18
CA ARG A 31 -16.64 -15.30 -10.99
C ARG A 31 -15.21 -15.36 -10.43
N ASN A 32 -14.91 -14.70 -9.31
CA ASN A 32 -13.53 -14.62 -8.79
C ASN A 32 -13.27 -15.43 -7.50
N SER A 33 -14.26 -16.12 -6.93
CA SER A 33 -14.05 -16.94 -5.72
C SER A 33 -13.35 -18.28 -5.98
N ASP A 34 -13.17 -18.67 -7.25
CA ASP A 34 -12.51 -19.92 -7.64
C ASP A 34 -10.99 -19.78 -7.77
N PHE A 35 -10.44 -18.58 -7.54
CA PHE A 35 -9.00 -18.37 -7.60
C PHE A 35 -8.34 -18.84 -6.29
N ASN A 36 -7.74 -20.03 -6.40
CA ASN A 36 -6.64 -20.59 -5.59
C ASN A 36 -7.04 -21.86 -4.79
N PRO A 37 -6.74 -23.08 -5.30
CA PRO A 37 -7.09 -24.35 -4.65
C PRO A 37 -6.29 -24.61 -3.36
N PHE A 38 -5.26 -23.80 -3.07
CA PHE A 38 -4.39 -23.96 -1.91
C PHE A 38 -4.85 -23.23 -0.65
N LEU A 39 -5.97 -22.49 -0.71
CA LEU A 39 -6.53 -21.78 0.45
C LEU A 39 -7.66 -22.58 1.10
N THR A 40 -7.64 -22.65 2.44
CA THR A 40 -8.76 -23.22 3.22
C THR A 40 -10.00 -22.33 3.14
N SER A 41 -11.19 -22.89 3.40
CA SER A 41 -12.45 -22.14 3.36
C SER A 41 -12.48 -20.93 4.31
N ALA A 42 -11.79 -21.01 5.45
CA ALA A 42 -11.63 -19.87 6.38
C ALA A 42 -10.77 -18.76 5.76
N GLN A 43 -9.61 -19.10 5.18
CA GLN A 43 -8.72 -18.13 4.51
C GLN A 43 -9.36 -17.49 3.29
N LYS A 44 -10.20 -18.24 2.55
CA LYS A 44 -10.98 -17.68 1.43
C LYS A 44 -12.01 -16.68 1.91
N LYS A 45 -12.70 -16.98 3.02
CA LYS A 45 -13.66 -16.08 3.63
C LYS A 45 -12.98 -14.79 4.09
N ASP A 46 -11.87 -14.90 4.80
CA ASP A 46 -11.10 -13.74 5.27
C ASP A 46 -10.62 -12.87 4.11
N LEU A 47 -10.17 -13.49 3.01
CA LEU A 47 -9.77 -12.78 1.79
C LEU A 47 -10.96 -12.05 1.15
N VAL A 48 -12.12 -12.70 1.03
CA VAL A 48 -13.33 -12.11 0.45
C VAL A 48 -13.84 -10.96 1.32
N ASP A 49 -13.89 -11.15 2.64
CA ASP A 49 -14.31 -10.13 3.60
C ASP A 49 -13.36 -8.91 3.53
N SER A 50 -12.05 -9.15 3.45
CA SER A 50 -11.05 -8.09 3.34
C SER A 50 -11.08 -7.35 1.99
N ILE A 51 -11.32 -8.06 0.87
CA ILE A 51 -11.52 -7.44 -0.44
C ILE A 51 -12.81 -6.60 -0.45
N GLN A 52 -13.87 -7.08 0.18
CA GLN A 52 -15.14 -6.37 0.26
C GLN A 52 -15.04 -5.11 1.13
N GLU A 53 -14.30 -5.19 2.24
CA GLU A 53 -13.97 -4.05 3.09
C GLU A 53 -13.14 -3.00 2.33
N PHE A 54 -12.20 -3.44 1.47
CA PHE A 54 -11.43 -2.54 0.61
C PHE A 54 -12.29 -1.81 -0.44
N LYS A 55 -13.37 -2.45 -0.90
CA LYS A 55 -14.34 -1.82 -1.83
C LYS A 55 -15.26 -0.81 -1.13
N SER A 56 -15.36 -0.84 0.19
CA SER A 56 -16.25 0.02 0.97
C SER A 56 -15.50 1.08 1.81
N ILE A 57 -14.31 1.52 1.38
CA ILE A 57 -13.61 2.63 2.05
C ILE A 57 -14.48 3.89 1.98
N THR A 58 -15.20 4.13 3.07
CA THR A 58 -16.03 5.32 3.31
C THR A 58 -15.30 6.21 4.31
N ARG A 59 -15.62 7.51 4.33
CA ARG A 59 -14.99 8.48 5.24
C ARG A 59 -15.09 8.09 6.72
N ASP A 60 -16.13 7.35 7.11
CA ASP A 60 -16.33 6.91 8.49
C ASP A 60 -15.51 5.66 8.86
N SER A 61 -15.03 4.93 7.84
CA SER A 61 -14.18 3.75 7.98
C SER A 61 -12.69 4.06 8.03
N THR A 62 -12.28 5.31 7.82
CA THR A 62 -10.88 5.74 7.81
C THR A 62 -10.48 6.51 9.07
N TYR A 63 -9.31 6.18 9.62
CA TYR A 63 -8.71 6.87 10.77
C TYR A 63 -7.88 8.08 10.32
N GLY A 64 -7.22 8.00 9.17
CA GLY A 64 -6.36 9.06 8.65
C GLY A 64 -5.48 8.61 7.49
N VAL A 65 -4.49 9.43 7.16
CA VAL A 65 -3.45 9.12 6.16
C VAL A 65 -2.09 9.26 6.82
N VAL A 66 -1.24 8.24 6.69
CA VAL A 66 0.16 8.28 7.10
C VAL A 66 1.05 8.30 5.87
N ARG A 67 2.13 9.10 5.92
CA ARG A 67 3.15 9.12 4.88
C ARG A 67 4.42 8.45 5.41
N PHE A 68 4.82 7.37 4.75
CA PHE A 68 6.13 6.77 4.97
C PHE A 68 7.12 7.31 3.96
N VAL A 69 8.33 7.64 4.40
CA VAL A 69 9.45 8.00 3.53
C VAL A 69 10.62 7.08 3.86
N LEU A 70 10.99 6.22 2.93
CA LEU A 70 12.19 5.41 3.03
C LEU A 70 13.37 6.24 2.55
N VAL A 71 14.27 6.57 3.47
CA VAL A 71 15.47 7.36 3.18
C VAL A 71 16.61 6.42 2.79
N SER A 72 17.11 5.66 3.78
CA SER A 72 18.23 4.74 3.60
C SER A 72 18.23 3.62 4.64
N ALA A 73 19.13 2.66 4.49
CA ALA A 73 19.40 1.61 5.47
C ALA A 73 20.89 1.30 5.47
N GLU A 74 21.41 0.85 6.61
CA GLU A 74 22.73 0.24 6.70
C GLU A 74 22.58 -1.28 6.66
N LEU A 75 23.16 -1.90 5.65
CA LEU A 75 23.00 -3.32 5.34
C LEU A 75 24.35 -4.02 5.20
N PRO A 76 24.37 -5.36 5.33
CA PRO A 76 25.50 -6.16 4.86
C PRO A 76 25.82 -5.87 3.38
N PRO A 77 27.07 -6.08 2.93
CA PRO A 77 27.43 -5.89 1.54
C PRO A 77 26.55 -6.75 0.61
N THR A 78 25.85 -6.10 -0.31
CA THR A 78 25.01 -6.75 -1.32
C THR A 78 25.66 -6.68 -2.70
N SER A 79 25.48 -7.73 -3.49
CA SER A 79 26.05 -7.81 -4.84
C SER A 79 25.06 -7.34 -5.91
N THR A 80 23.78 -7.22 -5.53
CA THR A 80 22.68 -6.89 -6.44
C THR A 80 21.77 -5.82 -5.84
N LYS A 81 20.87 -5.28 -6.68
CA LYS A 81 19.93 -4.25 -6.25
C LYS A 81 19.08 -4.73 -5.09
N VAL A 82 18.75 -3.80 -4.20
CA VAL A 82 17.92 -4.08 -3.04
C VAL A 82 16.54 -3.47 -3.22
N HIS A 83 15.55 -4.15 -2.66
CA HIS A 83 14.16 -3.72 -2.65
C HIS A 83 13.69 -3.54 -1.22
N ALA A 84 12.89 -2.52 -0.98
CA ALA A 84 12.20 -2.35 0.29
C ALA A 84 10.69 -2.41 0.05
N THR A 85 9.97 -3.12 0.90
CA THR A 85 8.51 -3.08 0.94
C THR A 85 8.04 -2.51 2.25
N VAL A 86 7.11 -1.56 2.19
CA VAL A 86 6.35 -1.09 3.36
C VAL A 86 4.92 -1.60 3.19
N SER A 87 4.40 -2.32 4.18
CA SER A 87 3.04 -2.86 4.14
C SER A 87 2.26 -2.48 5.40
N ILE A 88 1.01 -2.03 5.21
CA ILE A 88 0.07 -1.65 6.26
C ILE A 88 -1.27 -2.28 5.92
N GLY A 89 -1.69 -3.29 6.68
CA GLY A 89 -2.85 -4.11 6.32
C GLY A 89 -2.67 -4.74 4.93
N LEU A 90 -3.62 -4.47 4.02
CA LEU A 90 -3.56 -4.93 2.63
C LEU A 90 -2.82 -3.99 1.66
N GLN A 91 -2.41 -2.81 2.12
CA GLN A 91 -1.70 -1.85 1.28
C GLN A 91 -0.20 -2.14 1.35
N SER A 92 0.44 -2.21 0.18
CA SER A 92 1.88 -2.39 0.08
C SER A 92 2.49 -1.42 -0.92
N PHE A 93 3.64 -0.87 -0.57
CA PHE A 93 4.49 -0.06 -1.42
C PHE A 93 5.82 -0.78 -1.61
N LEU A 94 6.28 -0.89 -2.86
CA LEU A 94 7.57 -1.48 -3.22
C LEU A 94 8.48 -0.38 -3.77
N SER A 95 9.69 -0.29 -3.22
CA SER A 95 10.74 0.61 -3.66
C SER A 95 12.02 -0.16 -4.00
N SER A 96 12.85 0.40 -4.88
CA SER A 96 14.13 -0.18 -5.29
C SER A 96 15.25 0.83 -5.11
N ALA A 97 16.39 0.37 -4.61
CA ALA A 97 17.62 1.13 -4.53
C ALA A 97 18.76 0.37 -5.22
N GLU A 98 19.82 1.10 -5.58
CA GLU A 98 21.04 0.50 -6.08
C GLU A 98 21.73 -0.34 -4.98
N ASN A 99 22.62 -1.24 -5.41
CA ASN A 99 23.37 -2.11 -4.52
C ASN A 99 24.39 -1.34 -3.70
N GLY A 100 24.71 -1.84 -2.50
CA GLY A 100 25.70 -1.22 -1.62
C GLY A 100 25.42 -1.48 -0.14
N LYS A 101 26.34 -1.03 0.71
CA LYS A 101 26.18 -1.09 2.18
C LYS A 101 25.10 -0.12 2.68
N ASN A 102 24.96 1.02 1.99
CA ASN A 102 24.06 2.11 2.39
C ASN A 102 23.09 2.49 1.25
N PRO A 103 22.19 1.59 0.83
CA PRO A 103 21.21 1.89 -0.21
C PRO A 103 20.38 3.13 0.16
N GLN A 104 20.11 3.96 -0.85
CA GLN A 104 19.31 5.17 -0.75
C GLN A 104 18.05 5.00 -1.60
N TRP A 105 16.87 5.13 -1.01
CA TRP A 105 15.60 5.11 -1.73
C TRP A 105 15.10 6.52 -1.98
N ASN A 106 15.04 7.36 -0.94
CA ASN A 106 14.44 8.69 -0.96
C ASN A 106 13.03 8.71 -1.58
N GLN A 107 12.25 7.65 -1.34
CA GLN A 107 10.90 7.50 -1.87
C GLN A 107 9.89 7.41 -0.74
N GLY A 108 8.73 8.02 -0.94
CA GLY A 108 7.65 7.99 0.03
C GLY A 108 6.31 7.62 -0.57
N HIS A 109 5.45 7.06 0.27
CA HIS A 109 4.11 6.62 -0.09
C HIS A 109 3.11 6.98 1.01
N ASN A 110 1.90 7.32 0.59
CA ASN A 110 0.79 7.62 1.49
C ASN A 110 -0.06 6.37 1.65
N PHE A 111 -0.36 6.01 2.89
CA PHE A 111 -1.22 4.89 3.23
C PHE A 111 -2.47 5.39 3.92
N VAL A 112 -3.61 4.86 3.51
CA VAL A 112 -4.90 5.14 4.14
C VAL A 112 -5.06 4.19 5.33
N LEU A 113 -5.43 4.72 6.49
CA LEU A 113 -5.55 3.94 7.71
C LEU A 113 -7.02 3.60 7.96
N GLN A 114 -7.32 2.34 8.23
CA GLN A 114 -8.67 1.86 8.47
C GLN A 114 -8.97 1.77 9.97
N ARG A 115 -10.21 2.09 10.35
CA ARG A 115 -10.64 2.20 11.75
C ARG A 115 -10.93 0.86 12.41
N ARG A 116 -11.23 -0.18 11.62
CA ARG A 116 -11.49 -1.55 12.11
C ARG A 116 -10.46 -2.49 11.48
N GLY A 117 -9.89 -3.36 12.31
CA GLY A 117 -9.26 -4.62 11.87
C GLY A 117 -7.87 -4.58 11.24
N GLY A 118 -7.40 -3.48 10.65
CA GLY A 118 -6.12 -3.50 9.93
C GLY A 118 -5.43 -2.14 9.79
N GLY A 119 -4.13 -2.11 10.08
CA GLY A 119 -3.27 -0.96 9.78
C GLY A 119 -2.68 -0.22 10.99
N THR A 120 -2.68 -0.82 12.17
CA THR A 120 -1.94 -0.30 13.35
C THR A 120 -0.46 -0.67 13.32
N THR A 121 -0.02 -1.54 12.43
CA THR A 121 1.38 -1.94 12.34
C THR A 121 1.85 -1.81 10.89
N ALA A 122 2.97 -1.12 10.70
CA ALA A 122 3.68 -1.11 9.43
C ALA A 122 4.78 -2.18 9.46
N HIS A 123 4.78 -3.04 8.45
CA HIS A 123 5.83 -4.02 8.21
C HIS A 123 6.76 -3.51 7.12
N ILE A 124 8.04 -3.35 7.46
CA ILE A 124 9.08 -2.91 6.55
C ILE A 124 10.02 -4.08 6.34
N ALA A 125 10.22 -4.50 5.10
CA ALA A 125 11.08 -5.62 4.77
C ALA A 125 12.00 -5.25 3.61
N ILE A 126 13.27 -5.63 3.71
CA ILE A 126 14.31 -5.34 2.73
C ILE A 126 14.80 -6.66 2.13
N TYR A 127 14.86 -6.71 0.81
CA TYR A 127 15.21 -7.89 0.04
C TYR A 127 16.37 -7.60 -0.89
N GLU A 128 17.23 -8.59 -1.10
CA GLU A 128 18.17 -8.62 -2.21
C GLU A 128 17.49 -9.24 -3.45
N ARG A 129 17.65 -8.59 -4.61
CA ARG A 129 17.12 -9.07 -5.89
C ARG A 129 18.03 -10.15 -6.48
N GLY A 130 17.78 -11.41 -6.13
CA GLY A 130 18.34 -12.54 -6.87
C GLY A 130 17.74 -12.70 -8.26
N ASN A 131 18.39 -13.50 -9.12
CA ASN A 131 17.94 -13.78 -10.49
C ASN A 131 16.54 -14.43 -10.54
N LEU A 132 16.15 -15.20 -9.52
CA LEU A 132 14.91 -15.99 -9.50
C LEU A 132 14.13 -15.94 -8.18
N LYS A 133 14.72 -15.40 -7.10
CA LYS A 133 14.09 -15.30 -5.77
C LYS A 133 14.45 -13.98 -5.10
N ARG A 134 13.51 -13.43 -4.35
CA ARG A 134 13.77 -12.32 -3.42
C ARG A 134 14.31 -12.92 -2.13
N ASN A 135 15.53 -12.56 -1.76
CA ASN A 135 16.13 -13.01 -0.51
C ASN A 135 15.86 -11.95 0.56
N LEU A 136 15.15 -12.29 1.63
CA LEU A 136 14.91 -11.35 2.74
C LEU A 136 16.23 -11.11 3.47
N LEU A 137 16.68 -9.85 3.50
CA LEU A 137 17.89 -9.45 4.22
C LEU A 137 17.59 -9.10 5.66
N CYS A 138 16.56 -8.28 5.86
CA CYS A 138 16.16 -7.82 7.18
C CYS A 138 14.75 -7.23 7.14
N TYR A 139 14.18 -7.03 8.32
CA TYR A 139 12.86 -6.43 8.46
C TYR A 139 12.73 -5.68 9.78
N THR A 140 11.76 -4.77 9.86
CA THR A 140 11.36 -4.12 11.09
C THR A 140 9.86 -3.87 11.09
N THR A 141 9.30 -3.61 12.25
CA THR A 141 7.88 -3.34 12.44
C THR A 141 7.69 -2.10 13.26
N VAL A 142 6.78 -1.23 12.83
CA VAL A 142 6.46 0.02 13.52
C VAL A 142 5.03 -0.07 14.01
N ASP A 143 4.82 0.09 15.31
CA ASP A 143 3.48 0.26 15.88
C ASP A 143 3.01 1.70 15.66
N LEU A 144 2.02 1.85 14.80
CA LEU A 144 1.41 3.12 14.42
C LEU A 144 0.44 3.66 15.48
N LYS A 145 0.06 2.87 16.49
CA LYS A 145 -0.95 3.26 17.48
C LYS A 145 -0.56 4.54 18.24
N ARG A 146 0.70 4.67 18.66
CA ARG A 146 1.17 5.87 19.36
C ARG A 146 1.01 7.13 18.50
N TYR A 147 1.29 7.01 17.20
CA TYR A 147 1.17 8.11 16.24
C TYR A 147 -0.29 8.55 16.05
N PHE A 148 -1.23 7.61 16.21
CA PHE A 148 -2.65 7.87 16.12
C PHE A 148 -3.19 8.62 17.34
N GLU A 149 -2.70 8.27 18.51
CA GLU A 149 -3.04 8.96 19.76
C GLU A 149 -2.52 10.42 19.69
N GLU A 150 -1.25 10.62 19.34
CA GLU A 150 -0.65 11.95 19.21
C GLU A 150 -1.31 12.82 18.11
N ALA A 151 -1.63 12.23 16.95
CA ALA A 151 -2.31 12.96 15.87
C ALA A 151 -3.74 13.37 16.24
N SER A 152 -4.44 12.57 17.06
CA SER A 152 -5.79 12.90 17.53
C SER A 152 -5.82 14.12 18.46
N GLU A 153 -4.69 14.41 19.11
CA GLU A 153 -4.47 15.62 19.92
C GLU A 153 -4.07 16.84 19.07
N GLY A 154 -4.06 16.71 17.74
CA GLY A 154 -3.71 17.78 16.79
C GLY A 154 -2.21 17.97 16.58
N VAL A 155 -1.39 17.04 17.06
CA VAL A 155 0.08 17.10 16.93
C VAL A 155 0.53 16.22 15.76
N THR A 156 0.85 16.85 14.62
CA THR A 156 1.47 16.17 13.49
C THR A 156 2.97 16.47 13.50
N ARG A 157 3.79 15.54 13.99
CA ARG A 157 5.25 15.67 13.95
C ARG A 157 5.85 14.71 12.93
N PRO A 158 6.70 15.19 12.00
CA PRO A 158 7.54 14.28 11.23
C PRO A 158 8.49 13.59 12.20
N MET A 159 8.47 12.25 12.21
CA MET A 159 9.46 11.45 12.93
C MET A 159 10.54 11.06 11.94
N ASP A 160 11.75 11.57 12.19
CA ASP A 160 12.98 11.12 11.54
C ASP A 160 13.67 10.17 12.51
N GLU A 161 13.32 8.89 12.41
CA GLU A 161 13.83 7.85 13.29
C GLU A 161 14.60 6.80 12.49
N SER A 162 15.81 6.48 12.96
CA SER A 162 16.53 5.29 12.53
C SER A 162 16.05 4.10 13.34
N LEU A 163 15.45 3.12 12.66
CA LEU A 163 14.88 1.94 13.29
C LEU A 163 15.85 0.76 13.22
N PRO A 164 15.99 -0.04 14.28
CA PRO A 164 16.78 -1.26 14.23
C PRO A 164 16.15 -2.26 13.24
N LEU A 165 17.02 -2.92 12.48
CA LEU A 165 16.65 -3.95 11.52
C LEU A 165 16.92 -5.33 12.12
N ASN A 166 15.91 -6.21 12.06
CA ASN A 166 16.02 -7.59 12.53
C ASN A 166 16.53 -8.50 11.41
N ASP A 167 17.45 -9.40 11.76
CA ASP A 167 17.95 -10.44 10.87
C ASP A 167 17.01 -11.67 10.89
N PRO A 168 16.48 -12.11 9.73
CA PRO A 168 15.60 -13.28 9.65
C PRO A 168 16.28 -14.60 10.06
N VAL A 169 17.61 -14.70 10.00
CA VAL A 169 18.36 -15.94 10.31
C VAL A 169 18.46 -16.20 11.81
N HIS A 170 18.31 -15.16 12.65
CA HIS A 170 18.46 -15.30 14.10
C HIS A 170 17.18 -15.74 14.84
N GLN A 171 16.03 -15.86 14.17
CA GLN A 171 14.78 -16.31 14.80
C GLN A 171 14.59 -17.83 14.88
N SER A 172 15.33 -18.63 14.10
CA SER A 172 15.16 -20.09 14.03
C SER A 172 15.80 -20.87 15.20
N ARG A 173 16.28 -20.21 16.26
CA ARG A 173 16.98 -20.85 17.40
C ARG A 173 16.23 -20.82 18.73
N GLN A 174 14.97 -20.42 18.75
CA GLN A 174 14.13 -20.53 19.94
C GLN A 174 12.91 -21.40 19.62
N VAL A 175 13.09 -22.71 19.76
CA VAL A 175 12.02 -23.71 19.95
C VAL A 175 12.40 -24.52 21.18
#